data_AF-A0A060SCC8-F1
#
_entry.id   AF-A0A060SCC8-F1
#
_cell.length_a   1.000
_cell.length_b   1.000
_cell.length_c   1.000
_cell.angle_alpha   90.00
_cell.angle_beta   90.00
_cell.angle_gamma   90.00
#
_symmetry.space_group_name_H-M   'P 1'
#
loop_
_entity.id
_entity.type
_entity.pdbx_description
1 polymer ?
#
loop_
_entity_poly.entity_id
_entity_poly.type
_entity_poly.pdbx_seq_one_letter_code
_entity_poly.pdbx_strand_id
1 'polypeptide(L)'
;MTGKQEPETLQWFALKYKDQPVYAIFDTFAAESGRKAHIDGKVADALRANANALLSQAPDIAGGHIEILASKVKPTGADDDVKKGLTCGLRVLLKAKPEKATEVREFLKGALPLVEAEQETPLWYAIEFPGTGVFGIIDFFTTPKGLGVHLEGEVAKALFAKVDELLEGTPDIVQTELLHTSDLTVLYSFLLGHLLRVGYVSPWYVPHTTSLVLYLRPLQPSTTAGEPIPIETSHEDMIHDAQLDYYGKRLATCSSDRTVKVFDVVDGETQRSTGHTLKGHTGPVWQVAWAHPKFGQILASCSYDGKVFIWKEQPSQGPGAGGWTKIKEHTLHKASVNSVSWAPHELGAILACASSDGTISVLTFKNDGTWGADVFEGHAIGCNAVSWAPAVQPGSLIVPQPSNTVPGQQPAAVQSVKRFASAGCDNLVKIWGFRDDTQAWVEEEVLEGHTDWVRDVAWAPNIGLPRSYIATASQDKTVLIWIKDSPTAPWVKTALDPSASASTTAGASAPAGKFPDVVWRVSWSLAGNILAVSCGDGKVTLWKENLKGVWECVSDLTS
;
A
#
# COMPACT_ATOMS: atom_id res chain seq x y z
N MET A 1 -9.02 -9.66 3.29
CA MET A 1 -8.97 -9.95 4.74
C MET A 1 -7.62 -10.57 5.02
N THR A 2 -6.86 -10.09 6.00
CA THR A 2 -5.58 -10.69 6.38
C THR A 2 -5.87 -11.78 7.40
N GLY A 3 -5.37 -13.01 7.20
CA GLY A 3 -5.54 -14.15 8.13
C GLY A 3 -4.95 -13.95 9.54
N LYS A 4 -4.55 -12.73 9.91
CA LYS A 4 -4.08 -12.34 11.25
C LYS A 4 -5.22 -12.08 12.25
N GLN A 5 -6.48 -12.25 11.84
CA GLN A 5 -7.65 -12.15 12.72
C GLN A 5 -8.04 -13.49 13.36
N GLU A 6 -7.30 -14.57 13.12
CA GLU A 6 -7.56 -15.90 13.66
C GLU A 6 -6.43 -16.33 14.63
N PRO A 7 -6.74 -16.56 15.92
CA PRO A 7 -5.73 -16.60 16.99
C PRO A 7 -4.81 -17.84 17.02
N GLU A 8 -4.95 -18.81 16.11
CA GLU A 8 -4.18 -20.08 16.12
C GLU A 8 -3.61 -20.50 14.75
N THR A 9 -3.75 -19.65 13.72
CA THR A 9 -3.16 -19.88 12.39
C THR A 9 -1.68 -19.52 12.42
N LEU A 10 -0.80 -20.50 12.22
CA LEU A 10 0.66 -20.31 12.23
C LEU A 10 1.14 -19.65 10.93
N GLN A 11 0.69 -20.16 9.78
CA GLN A 11 1.03 -19.65 8.46
C GLN A 11 -0.15 -19.85 7.51
N TRP A 12 -0.27 -18.97 6.53
CA TRP A 12 -1.21 -19.13 5.43
C TRP A 12 -0.58 -18.66 4.12
N PHE A 13 -0.97 -19.32 3.04
CA PHE A 13 -0.49 -19.08 1.68
C PHE A 13 -1.66 -19.07 0.71
N ALA A 14 -1.77 -18.03 -0.12
CA ALA A 14 -2.69 -18.01 -1.26
C ALA A 14 -1.92 -18.34 -2.54
N LEU A 15 -2.40 -19.35 -3.27
CA LEU A 15 -1.75 -19.94 -4.43
C LEU A 15 -2.64 -19.87 -5.65
N LYS A 16 -2.03 -19.67 -6.81
CA LYS A 16 -2.66 -19.90 -8.13
C LYS A 16 -1.90 -20.99 -8.85
N TYR A 17 -2.61 -21.94 -9.45
CA TYR A 17 -1.96 -22.97 -10.25
C TYR A 17 -1.53 -22.35 -11.58
N LYS A 18 -0.28 -22.57 -11.96
CA LYS A 18 0.26 -22.00 -13.18
C LYS A 18 -0.52 -22.54 -14.37
N ASP A 19 -0.88 -21.65 -15.29
CA ASP A 19 -1.66 -21.95 -16.51
C ASP A 19 -3.08 -22.51 -16.27
N GLN A 20 -3.59 -22.48 -15.03
CA GLN A 20 -4.94 -22.92 -14.70
C GLN A 20 -5.68 -21.84 -13.89
N PRO A 21 -6.99 -21.64 -14.09
CA PRO A 21 -7.80 -20.75 -13.26
C PRO A 21 -8.17 -21.42 -11.91
N VAL A 22 -7.23 -22.18 -11.33
CA VAL A 22 -7.39 -22.90 -10.08
C VAL A 22 -6.61 -22.18 -8.99
N TYR A 23 -7.27 -21.94 -7.87
CA TYR A 23 -6.73 -21.22 -6.72
C TYR A 23 -6.80 -22.10 -5.48
N ALA A 24 -5.80 -22.01 -4.62
CA ALA A 24 -5.73 -22.77 -3.39
C ALA A 24 -5.29 -21.89 -2.23
N ILE A 25 -5.77 -22.22 -1.04
CA ILE A 25 -5.31 -21.65 0.22
C ILE A 25 -4.71 -22.79 1.03
N PHE A 26 -3.50 -22.59 1.55
CA PHE A 26 -2.81 -23.56 2.39
C PHE A 26 -2.51 -22.92 3.74
N ASP A 27 -3.16 -23.44 4.77
CA ASP A 27 -3.10 -22.90 6.13
C ASP A 27 -2.54 -23.96 7.08
N THR A 28 -1.63 -23.54 7.96
CA THR A 28 -1.02 -24.39 8.98
C THR A 28 -1.42 -23.90 10.37
N PHE A 29 -1.70 -24.85 11.26
CA PHE A 29 -2.22 -24.61 12.59
C PHE A 29 -1.37 -25.35 13.62
N ALA A 30 -1.22 -24.77 14.82
CA ALA A 30 -0.50 -25.43 15.91
C ALA A 30 -1.27 -26.62 16.49
N ALA A 31 -2.60 -26.60 16.36
CA ALA A 31 -3.50 -27.62 16.88
C ALA A 31 -4.80 -27.69 16.06
N GLU A 32 -5.49 -28.83 16.16
CA GLU A 32 -6.77 -29.08 15.50
C GLU A 32 -7.89 -28.11 15.96
N SER A 33 -7.81 -27.59 17.19
CA SER A 33 -8.69 -26.53 17.68
C SER A 33 -8.63 -25.28 16.81
N GLY A 34 -7.43 -24.91 16.35
CA GLY A 34 -7.18 -23.73 15.54
C GLY A 34 -7.71 -23.88 14.13
N ARG A 35 -7.50 -25.06 13.52
CA ARG A 35 -8.07 -25.40 12.22
C ARG A 35 -9.59 -25.33 12.24
N LYS A 36 -10.21 -25.89 13.28
CA LYS A 36 -11.67 -25.85 13.44
C LYS A 36 -12.18 -24.42 13.63
N ALA A 37 -11.52 -23.62 14.46
CA ALA A 37 -11.87 -22.21 14.65
C ALA A 37 -11.73 -21.38 13.36
N HIS A 38 -10.75 -21.69 12.51
CA HIS A 38 -10.59 -21.08 11.19
C HIS A 38 -11.71 -21.46 10.22
N ILE A 39 -12.07 -22.74 10.14
CA ILE A 39 -13.16 -23.24 9.27
C ILE A 39 -14.52 -22.67 9.67
N ASP A 40 -14.76 -22.51 10.97
CA ASP A 40 -15.97 -21.90 11.53
C ASP A 40 -15.84 -20.35 11.64
N GLY A 41 -14.74 -19.81 11.12
CA GLY A 41 -14.35 -18.41 11.24
C GLY A 41 -14.89 -17.52 10.12
N LYS A 42 -14.73 -16.21 10.34
CA LYS A 42 -15.26 -15.16 9.44
C LYS A 42 -14.64 -15.20 8.04
N VAL A 43 -13.40 -15.69 7.90
CA VAL A 43 -12.72 -15.78 6.60
C VAL A 43 -13.33 -16.91 5.76
N ALA A 44 -13.52 -18.08 6.35
CA ALA A 44 -14.19 -19.20 5.70
C ALA A 44 -15.65 -18.87 5.35
N ASP A 45 -16.37 -18.18 6.24
CA ASP A 45 -17.74 -17.72 5.97
C ASP A 45 -17.82 -16.71 4.83
N ALA A 46 -16.89 -15.75 4.77
CA ALA A 46 -16.80 -14.79 3.68
C ALA A 46 -16.48 -15.49 2.35
N LEU A 47 -15.60 -16.50 2.34
CA LEU A 47 -15.29 -17.28 1.15
C LEU A 47 -16.53 -18.07 0.67
N ARG A 48 -17.25 -18.74 1.59
CA ARG A 48 -18.49 -19.46 1.26
C ARG A 48 -19.59 -18.54 0.73
N ALA A 49 -19.75 -17.36 1.35
CA ALA A 49 -20.76 -16.39 0.93
C ALA A 49 -20.52 -15.84 -0.48
N ASN A 50 -19.25 -15.74 -0.91
CA ASN A 50 -18.88 -15.24 -2.23
C ASN A 50 -18.58 -16.36 -3.25
N ALA A 51 -18.52 -17.62 -2.81
CA ALA A 51 -18.12 -18.75 -3.64
C ALA A 51 -18.97 -18.87 -4.92
N ASN A 52 -20.30 -18.75 -4.82
CA ASN A 52 -21.19 -18.88 -5.99
C ASN A 52 -21.03 -17.74 -7.02
N ALA A 53 -20.47 -16.60 -6.60
CA ALA A 53 -20.23 -15.46 -7.49
C ALA A 53 -18.83 -15.49 -8.10
N LEU A 54 -17.85 -16.12 -7.42
CA LEU A 54 -16.44 -16.05 -7.77
C LEU A 54 -15.86 -17.38 -8.29
N LEU A 55 -16.48 -18.52 -7.96
CA LEU A 55 -15.95 -19.85 -8.22
C LEU A 55 -16.97 -20.66 -9.03
N SER A 56 -16.47 -21.38 -10.05
CA SER A 56 -17.28 -22.32 -10.84
C SER A 56 -17.70 -23.56 -10.04
N GLN A 57 -16.99 -23.86 -8.96
CA GLN A 57 -17.28 -24.94 -8.03
C GLN A 57 -17.10 -24.43 -6.60
N ALA A 58 -17.99 -24.84 -5.70
CA ALA A 58 -17.84 -24.51 -4.28
C ALA A 58 -16.47 -24.97 -3.76
N PRO A 59 -15.81 -24.17 -2.91
CA PRO A 59 -14.50 -24.51 -2.39
C PRO A 59 -14.60 -25.79 -1.55
N ASP A 60 -13.67 -26.72 -1.76
CA ASP A 60 -13.61 -27.99 -1.02
C ASP A 60 -13.05 -27.77 0.39
N ILE A 61 -13.86 -27.15 1.25
CA ILE A 61 -13.50 -26.81 2.64
C ILE A 61 -13.87 -27.96 3.59
N ALA A 62 -14.85 -28.80 3.21
CA ALA A 62 -15.43 -29.82 4.08
C ALA A 62 -14.72 -31.19 4.05
N GLY A 63 -13.86 -31.47 3.05
CA GLY A 63 -13.18 -32.76 2.89
C GLY A 63 -11.72 -32.84 3.37
N GLY A 64 -11.07 -31.71 3.66
CA GLY A 64 -9.60 -31.62 3.71
C GLY A 64 -8.98 -31.59 5.11
N HIS A 65 -9.12 -32.62 5.92
CA HIS A 65 -8.15 -32.82 7.01
C HIS A 65 -6.85 -33.33 6.38
N ILE A 66 -5.81 -32.52 6.44
CA ILE A 66 -4.49 -32.83 5.91
C ILE A 66 -3.52 -32.91 7.08
N GLU A 67 -2.80 -34.02 7.21
CA GLU A 67 -1.77 -34.19 8.23
C GLU A 67 -0.40 -33.79 7.66
N ILE A 68 0.35 -32.96 8.39
CA ILE A 68 1.74 -32.66 8.07
C ILE A 68 2.60 -33.79 8.64
N LEU A 69 3.23 -34.58 7.77
CA LEU A 69 4.09 -35.71 8.15
C LEU A 69 5.49 -35.26 8.55
N ALA A 70 6.02 -34.31 7.79
CA ALA A 70 7.33 -33.69 8.01
C ALA A 70 7.34 -32.31 7.34
N SER A 71 8.13 -31.39 7.87
CA SER A 71 8.26 -30.06 7.28
C SER A 71 9.64 -29.48 7.54
N LYS A 72 10.21 -28.83 6.54
CA LYS A 72 11.37 -27.96 6.71
C LYS A 72 10.86 -26.53 6.85
N VAL A 73 10.89 -26.03 8.08
CA VAL A 73 10.57 -24.64 8.42
C VAL A 73 11.71 -24.12 9.29
N LYS A 74 12.57 -23.26 8.74
CA LYS A 74 13.67 -22.67 9.52
C LYS A 74 13.09 -21.83 10.68
N PRO A 75 13.52 -22.01 11.95
CA PRO A 75 12.96 -21.27 13.09
C PRO A 75 13.26 -19.77 13.03
N THR A 76 12.26 -18.95 13.38
CA THR A 76 12.33 -17.49 13.46
C THR A 76 13.25 -17.03 14.61
N GLY A 77 14.51 -16.77 14.28
CA GLY A 77 15.37 -15.82 14.99
C GLY A 77 15.33 -14.46 14.29
N ALA A 78 15.50 -13.38 15.04
CA ALA A 78 15.17 -12.00 14.67
C ALA A 78 15.90 -11.36 13.47
N ASP A 79 16.57 -12.11 12.58
CA ASP A 79 17.26 -11.54 11.41
C ASP A 79 17.04 -12.27 10.06
N ASP A 80 16.43 -13.46 10.00
CA ASP A 80 16.17 -14.16 8.73
C ASP A 80 14.72 -14.68 8.67
N ASP A 81 13.80 -13.84 8.20
CA ASP A 81 12.42 -14.26 7.96
C ASP A 81 12.35 -15.11 6.69
N VAL A 82 12.26 -16.43 6.86
CA VAL A 82 12.25 -17.47 5.82
C VAL A 82 11.11 -17.28 4.81
N LYS A 83 10.10 -16.46 5.16
CA LYS A 83 8.95 -16.11 4.33
C LYS A 83 9.26 -15.00 3.30
N LYS A 84 10.35 -14.25 3.46
CA LYS A 84 10.71 -13.15 2.57
C LYS A 84 11.18 -13.67 1.21
N GLY A 85 10.51 -13.21 0.16
CA GLY A 85 10.95 -13.44 -1.23
C GLY A 85 10.49 -14.76 -1.86
N LEU A 86 9.58 -15.51 -1.22
CA LEU A 86 8.94 -16.66 -1.87
C LEU A 86 8.04 -16.17 -3.02
N THR A 87 8.23 -16.72 -4.22
CA THR A 87 7.51 -16.27 -5.43
C THR A 87 6.88 -17.42 -6.20
N CYS A 88 7.45 -18.61 -6.11
CA CYS A 88 6.96 -19.80 -6.77
C CYS A 88 6.86 -20.96 -5.78
N GLY A 89 5.99 -21.91 -6.12
CA GLY A 89 5.87 -23.15 -5.39
C GLY A 89 5.63 -24.33 -6.31
N LEU A 90 5.61 -25.50 -5.69
CA LEU A 90 5.34 -26.78 -6.33
C LEU A 90 4.34 -27.54 -5.48
N ARG A 91 3.31 -28.09 -6.12
CA ARG A 91 2.39 -29.03 -5.49
C ARG A 91 2.51 -30.37 -6.19
N VAL A 92 2.94 -31.38 -5.47
CA VAL A 92 3.01 -32.77 -5.94
C VAL A 92 1.95 -33.59 -5.20
N LEU A 93 1.14 -34.37 -5.91
CA LEU A 93 0.27 -35.38 -5.32
C LEU A 93 0.70 -36.78 -5.75
N LEU A 94 0.69 -37.69 -4.77
CA LEU A 94 1.18 -39.05 -4.87
C LEU A 94 0.06 -39.99 -4.42
N LYS A 95 -0.38 -40.91 -5.28
CA LYS A 95 -1.34 -41.94 -4.90
C LYS A 95 -0.62 -43.25 -4.63
N ALA A 96 -0.56 -43.66 -3.36
CA ALA A 96 0.10 -44.89 -2.95
C ALA A 96 -0.68 -46.11 -3.44
N LYS A 97 0.03 -47.21 -3.75
CA LYS A 97 -0.62 -48.52 -3.90
C LYS A 97 -1.27 -48.93 -2.58
N PRO A 98 -2.37 -49.72 -2.59
CA PRO A 98 -3.16 -49.97 -1.39
C PRO A 98 -2.37 -50.56 -0.22
N GLU A 99 -1.36 -51.40 -0.51
CA GLU A 99 -0.50 -52.07 0.48
C GLU A 99 0.75 -51.24 0.87
N LYS A 100 1.02 -50.13 0.17
CA LYS A 100 2.29 -49.38 0.24
C LYS A 100 2.17 -48.02 0.92
N ALA A 101 0.98 -47.64 1.39
CA ALA A 101 0.74 -46.35 2.05
C ALA A 101 1.69 -46.08 3.24
N THR A 102 1.97 -47.11 4.06
CA THR A 102 2.92 -46.97 5.18
C THR A 102 4.35 -46.73 4.69
N GLU A 103 4.78 -47.39 3.62
CA GLU A 103 6.12 -47.21 3.05
C GLU A 103 6.27 -45.81 2.41
N VAL A 104 5.23 -45.29 1.76
CA VAL A 104 5.20 -43.91 1.25
C VAL A 104 5.27 -42.89 2.39
N ARG A 105 4.52 -43.11 3.48
CA ARG A 105 4.57 -42.25 4.67
C ARG A 105 5.96 -42.19 5.27
N GLU A 106 6.60 -43.34 5.47
CA GLU A 106 7.95 -43.41 6.05
C GLU A 106 9.01 -42.87 5.09
N PHE A 107 8.83 -43.05 3.78
CA PHE A 107 9.67 -42.41 2.77
C PHE A 107 9.61 -40.88 2.86
N LEU A 108 8.42 -40.28 2.94
CA LEU A 108 8.24 -38.83 3.03
C LEU A 108 8.81 -38.25 4.34
N LYS A 109 8.64 -38.95 5.47
CA LYS A 109 9.31 -38.56 6.72
C LYS A 109 10.83 -38.65 6.63
N GLY A 110 11.33 -39.71 6.00
CA GLY A 110 12.76 -39.94 5.77
C GLY A 110 13.41 -39.00 4.77
N ALA A 111 12.63 -38.24 4.00
CA ALA A 111 13.13 -37.27 3.03
C ALA A 111 13.62 -35.96 3.69
N LEU A 112 13.24 -35.67 4.94
CA LEU A 112 13.57 -34.41 5.62
C LEU A 112 15.09 -34.08 5.60
N PRO A 113 16.02 -35.00 5.91
CA PRO A 113 17.46 -34.69 5.86
C PRO A 113 17.97 -34.38 4.44
N LEU A 114 17.36 -34.99 3.41
CA LEU A 114 17.71 -34.72 2.01
C LEU A 114 17.25 -33.32 1.61
N VAL A 115 16.04 -32.94 2.01
CA VAL A 115 15.49 -31.59 1.77
C VAL A 115 16.25 -30.53 2.58
N GLU A 116 16.70 -30.85 3.80
CA GLU A 116 17.53 -29.94 4.60
C GLU A 116 18.86 -29.59 3.93
N ALA A 117 19.46 -30.54 3.20
CA ALA A 117 20.66 -30.32 2.42
C ALA A 117 20.42 -29.45 1.17
N GLU A 118 19.18 -29.32 0.71
CA GLU A 118 18.83 -28.43 -0.40
C GLU A 118 18.76 -26.97 0.06
N GLN A 119 19.76 -26.18 -0.31
CA GLN A 119 19.86 -24.77 0.11
C GLN A 119 18.74 -23.90 -0.50
N GLU A 120 18.29 -24.23 -1.70
CA GLU A 120 17.29 -23.48 -2.46
C GLU A 120 15.84 -23.86 -2.15
N THR A 121 15.62 -24.79 -1.21
CA THR A 121 14.28 -25.23 -0.75
C THR A 121 14.03 -24.69 0.67
N PRO A 122 13.59 -23.43 0.82
CA PRO A 122 13.45 -22.76 2.13
C PRO A 122 12.25 -23.25 2.94
N LEU A 123 11.14 -23.60 2.28
CA LEU A 123 9.95 -24.17 2.91
C LEU A 123 9.50 -25.39 2.14
N TRP A 124 9.25 -26.47 2.87
CA TRP A 124 8.87 -27.75 2.33
C TRP A 124 7.93 -28.46 3.32
N TYR A 125 6.86 -29.03 2.80
CA TYR A 125 5.88 -29.78 3.58
C TYR A 125 5.58 -31.12 2.90
N ALA A 126 5.78 -32.21 3.62
CA ALA A 126 5.16 -33.49 3.29
C ALA A 126 3.82 -33.61 4.01
N ILE A 127 2.79 -33.95 3.25
CA ILE A 127 1.42 -34.04 3.73
C ILE A 127 0.78 -35.39 3.40
N GLU A 128 -0.20 -35.77 4.21
CA GLU A 128 -1.07 -36.93 3.99
C GLU A 128 -2.53 -36.50 4.03
N PHE A 129 -3.35 -37.10 3.17
CA PHE A 129 -4.81 -37.04 3.24
C PHE A 129 -5.31 -38.32 3.92
N PRO A 130 -5.61 -38.31 5.23
CA PRO A 130 -5.81 -39.54 5.99
C PRO A 130 -6.96 -40.39 5.45
N GLY A 131 -6.74 -41.70 5.37
CA GLY A 131 -7.73 -42.66 4.90
C GLY A 131 -7.94 -42.71 3.38
N THR A 132 -7.25 -41.87 2.60
CA THR A 132 -7.39 -41.83 1.12
C THR A 132 -6.28 -42.56 0.38
N GLY A 133 -5.14 -42.83 1.04
CA GLY A 133 -3.92 -43.33 0.39
C GLY A 133 -3.23 -42.28 -0.50
N VAL A 134 -3.67 -41.02 -0.46
CA VAL A 134 -3.07 -39.90 -1.17
C VAL A 134 -2.14 -39.12 -0.24
N PHE A 135 -0.94 -38.85 -0.74
CA PHE A 135 0.09 -38.05 -0.09
C PHE A 135 0.42 -36.85 -0.97
N GLY A 136 1.08 -35.85 -0.41
CA GLY A 136 1.50 -34.69 -1.17
C GLY A 136 2.79 -34.07 -0.66
N ILE A 137 3.38 -33.27 -1.53
CA ILE A 137 4.51 -32.40 -1.23
C ILE A 137 4.11 -30.98 -1.65
N ILE A 138 4.32 -30.01 -0.75
CA ILE A 138 4.10 -28.60 -1.02
C ILE A 138 5.40 -27.85 -0.71
N ASP A 139 5.98 -27.28 -1.75
CA ASP A 139 7.26 -26.61 -1.68
C ASP A 139 7.13 -25.16 -2.10
N PHE A 140 7.92 -24.30 -1.46
CA PHE A 140 8.02 -22.90 -1.82
C PHE A 140 9.48 -22.52 -2.04
N PHE A 141 9.71 -21.78 -3.12
CA PHE A 141 11.03 -21.35 -3.55
C PHE A 141 11.06 -19.83 -3.69
N THR A 142 12.24 -19.27 -3.51
CA THR A 142 12.46 -17.83 -3.72
C THR A 142 12.56 -17.48 -5.20
N THR A 143 13.02 -18.42 -6.04
CA THR A 143 13.22 -18.20 -7.48
C THR A 143 12.81 -19.42 -8.33
N PRO A 144 12.44 -19.23 -9.61
CA PRO A 144 12.21 -20.34 -10.55
C PRO A 144 13.44 -21.24 -10.77
N LYS A 145 14.65 -20.70 -10.54
CA LYS A 145 15.90 -21.48 -10.60
C LYS A 145 15.97 -22.48 -9.45
N GLY A 146 15.59 -22.09 -8.23
CA GLY A 146 15.51 -22.99 -7.08
C GLY A 146 14.52 -24.13 -7.31
N LEU A 147 13.37 -23.84 -7.94
CA LEU A 147 12.41 -24.85 -8.38
C LEU A 147 13.04 -25.85 -9.37
N GLY A 148 13.80 -25.37 -10.35
CA GLY A 148 14.52 -26.23 -11.30
C GLY A 148 15.56 -27.13 -10.62
N VAL A 149 16.35 -26.56 -9.71
CA VAL A 149 17.35 -27.29 -8.92
C VAL A 149 16.69 -28.37 -8.04
N HIS A 150 15.53 -28.08 -7.45
CA HIS A 150 14.79 -29.05 -6.64
C HIS A 150 14.25 -30.21 -7.48
N LEU A 151 13.71 -29.94 -8.67
CA LEU A 151 13.24 -30.98 -9.60
C LEU A 151 14.37 -31.89 -10.11
N GLU A 152 15.59 -31.36 -10.20
CA GLU A 152 16.81 -32.11 -10.56
C GLU A 152 17.58 -32.65 -9.33
N GLY A 153 17.07 -32.38 -8.13
CA GLY A 153 17.69 -32.67 -6.85
C GLY A 153 17.60 -34.13 -6.42
N GLU A 154 18.32 -34.46 -5.35
CA GLU A 154 18.38 -35.83 -4.83
C GLU A 154 17.03 -36.31 -4.26
N VAL A 155 16.20 -35.40 -3.74
CA VAL A 155 14.85 -35.71 -3.26
C VAL A 155 13.94 -36.13 -4.41
N ALA A 156 13.93 -35.35 -5.49
CA ALA A 156 13.15 -35.67 -6.69
C ALA A 156 13.64 -36.99 -7.32
N LYS A 157 14.95 -37.20 -7.46
CA LYS A 157 15.51 -38.47 -7.95
C LYS A 157 15.11 -39.66 -7.07
N ALA A 158 15.18 -39.52 -5.75
CA ALA A 158 14.80 -40.58 -4.82
C ALA A 158 13.30 -40.91 -4.90
N LEU A 159 12.44 -39.90 -5.11
CA LEU A 159 11.01 -40.09 -5.33
C LEU A 159 10.76 -40.82 -6.66
N PHE A 160 11.31 -40.31 -7.77
CA PHE A 160 11.12 -40.89 -9.11
C PHE A 160 11.68 -42.31 -9.24
N ALA A 161 12.77 -42.64 -8.53
CA ALA A 161 13.32 -43.99 -8.50
C ALA A 161 12.36 -45.03 -7.86
N LYS A 162 11.42 -44.59 -7.02
CA LYS A 162 10.48 -45.46 -6.30
C LYS A 162 9.04 -45.36 -6.80
N VAL A 163 8.76 -44.56 -7.83
CA VAL A 163 7.39 -44.35 -8.36
C VAL A 163 6.73 -45.67 -8.75
N ASP A 164 7.38 -46.48 -9.56
CA ASP A 164 6.81 -47.74 -10.05
C ASP A 164 6.62 -48.79 -8.95
N GLU A 165 7.39 -48.70 -7.86
CA GLU A 165 7.29 -49.60 -6.71
C GLU A 165 6.12 -49.19 -5.80
N LEU A 166 6.03 -47.91 -5.44
CA LEU A 166 5.20 -47.41 -4.35
C LEU A 166 3.86 -46.80 -4.79
N LEU A 167 3.75 -46.28 -6.01
CA LEU A 167 2.60 -45.47 -6.45
C LEU A 167 1.75 -46.18 -7.51
N GLU A 168 0.44 -45.86 -7.56
CA GLU A 168 -0.49 -46.39 -8.57
C GLU A 168 -0.31 -45.74 -9.96
N GLY A 169 0.50 -44.69 -10.05
CA GLY A 169 0.76 -43.96 -11.29
C GLY A 169 1.79 -42.86 -11.10
N THR A 170 2.01 -42.08 -12.16
CA THR A 170 2.95 -40.96 -12.11
C THR A 170 2.46 -39.87 -11.14
N PRO A 171 3.36 -39.28 -10.34
CA PRO A 171 3.05 -38.12 -9.52
C PRO A 171 2.37 -37.01 -10.32
N ASP A 172 1.31 -36.44 -9.77
CA ASP A 172 0.67 -35.26 -10.34
C ASP A 172 1.41 -34.01 -9.85
N ILE A 173 2.11 -33.32 -10.75
CA ILE A 173 3.01 -32.21 -10.42
C ILE A 173 2.48 -30.93 -11.04
N VAL A 174 2.18 -29.94 -10.20
CA VAL A 174 1.66 -28.64 -10.62
C VAL A 174 2.53 -27.54 -10.05
N GLN A 175 3.03 -26.65 -10.92
CA GLN A 175 3.70 -25.43 -10.50
C GLN A 175 2.68 -24.42 -9.97
N THR A 176 3.01 -23.74 -8.88
CA THR A 176 2.13 -22.75 -8.27
C THR A 176 2.81 -21.37 -8.23
N GLU A 177 2.00 -20.33 -8.41
CA GLU A 177 2.37 -18.93 -8.21
C GLU A 177 1.89 -18.50 -6.83
N LEU A 178 2.79 -17.93 -6.04
CA LEU A 178 2.46 -17.46 -4.69
C LEU A 178 1.88 -16.04 -4.77
N LEU A 179 0.59 -15.91 -4.47
CA LEU A 179 -0.14 -14.63 -4.55
C LEU A 179 0.04 -13.80 -3.28
N HIS A 180 0.05 -14.45 -2.12
CA HIS A 180 0.20 -13.80 -0.84
C HIS A 180 0.65 -14.75 0.26
N THR A 181 1.31 -14.21 1.28
CA THR A 181 1.70 -14.94 2.50
C THR A 181 1.41 -14.13 3.75
N SER A 182 1.43 -14.80 4.90
CA SER A 182 1.26 -14.18 6.23
C SER A 182 2.30 -13.11 6.64
N ASP A 183 3.34 -12.83 5.85
CA ASP A 183 4.41 -11.89 6.20
C ASP A 183 4.33 -10.52 5.49
N LEU A 184 4.65 -9.47 6.26
CA LEU A 184 4.47 -8.02 6.01
C LEU A 184 5.27 -7.46 4.82
N THR A 185 5.92 -8.29 4.01
CA THR A 185 6.90 -7.82 3.03
C THR A 185 6.26 -7.32 1.73
N VAL A 186 4.99 -7.67 1.47
CA VAL A 186 4.19 -7.07 0.38
C VAL A 186 3.79 -5.61 0.68
N LEU A 187 4.06 -5.10 1.90
CA LEU A 187 3.91 -3.66 2.14
C LEU A 187 4.92 -2.83 1.32
N TYR A 188 6.11 -3.32 0.96
CA TYR A 188 7.19 -2.44 0.51
C TYR A 188 6.98 -1.75 -0.85
N SER A 189 6.33 -2.39 -1.83
CA SER A 189 6.10 -1.74 -3.15
C SER A 189 5.04 -0.64 -3.09
N PHE A 190 4.03 -0.81 -2.23
CA PHE A 190 2.96 0.17 -2.01
C PHE A 190 3.31 1.21 -0.94
N LEU A 191 4.13 0.83 0.06
CA LEU A 191 4.74 1.78 0.99
C LEU A 191 5.64 2.73 0.21
N LEU A 192 6.38 2.28 -0.82
CA LEU A 192 7.27 3.15 -1.61
C LEU A 192 6.49 4.27 -2.33
N GLY A 193 5.37 3.98 -3.00
CA GLY A 193 4.56 5.01 -3.67
C GLY A 193 4.07 6.13 -2.75
N HIS A 194 3.72 5.82 -1.50
CA HIS A 194 3.26 6.79 -0.50
C HIS A 194 4.39 7.35 0.39
N LEU A 195 5.47 6.59 0.60
CA LEU A 195 6.74 7.05 1.16
C LEU A 195 7.40 8.05 0.21
N LEU A 196 7.17 7.99 -1.10
CA LEU A 196 7.67 8.98 -2.05
C LEU A 196 7.00 10.35 -1.89
N ARG A 197 5.77 10.42 -1.33
CA ARG A 197 5.18 11.69 -0.83
C ARG A 197 5.90 12.27 0.40
N VAL A 198 6.62 11.40 1.13
CA VAL A 198 7.37 11.71 2.37
C VAL A 198 8.88 11.81 2.11
N GLY A 199 9.35 11.26 0.98
CA GLY A 199 10.74 11.01 0.63
C GLY A 199 11.48 12.18 0.02
N TYR A 200 10.97 13.40 0.15
CA TYR A 200 11.81 14.58 -0.01
C TYR A 200 11.54 15.59 1.10
N VAL A 201 12.44 15.62 2.07
CA VAL A 201 12.69 16.80 2.89
C VAL A 201 13.32 17.81 1.95
N SER A 202 12.57 18.80 1.46
CA SER A 202 13.19 20.00 0.90
C SER A 202 13.87 20.74 2.07
N PRO A 203 15.20 20.82 2.15
CA PRO A 203 15.84 21.69 3.11
C PRO A 203 15.63 23.09 2.56
N TRP A 204 14.73 23.88 3.16
CA TRP A 204 14.61 25.31 2.86
C TRP A 204 15.91 26.08 3.18
N TYR A 205 16.96 25.41 3.67
CA TYR A 205 18.30 25.96 3.79
C TYR A 205 19.40 24.88 3.80
N VAL A 206 19.68 24.23 2.67
CA VAL A 206 21.00 23.63 2.40
C VAL A 206 21.46 24.14 1.02
N PRO A 207 22.54 24.93 0.92
CA PRO A 207 23.07 25.31 -0.37
C PRO A 207 23.70 24.07 -1.03
N HIS A 208 23.33 23.78 -2.29
CA HIS A 208 24.09 22.96 -3.26
C HIS A 208 23.79 21.46 -3.45
N THR A 209 22.53 21.01 -3.42
CA THR A 209 22.19 19.69 -4.01
C THR A 209 21.18 19.79 -5.15
N THR A 210 21.71 19.73 -6.38
CA THR A 210 20.97 19.73 -7.67
C THR A 210 20.55 18.33 -8.13
N SER A 211 20.68 17.30 -7.29
CA SER A 211 20.41 15.91 -7.65
C SER A 211 19.50 15.24 -6.63
N LEU A 212 18.33 14.76 -7.08
CA LEU A 212 17.55 13.77 -6.35
C LEU A 212 17.94 12.39 -6.85
N VAL A 213 18.48 11.57 -5.95
CA VAL A 213 18.65 10.15 -6.19
C VAL A 213 17.43 9.45 -5.61
N LEU A 214 16.46 9.14 -6.46
CA LEU A 214 15.37 8.26 -6.07
C LEU A 214 15.90 6.84 -6.02
N TYR A 215 15.93 6.28 -4.83
CA TYR A 215 16.23 4.88 -4.61
C TYR A 215 14.98 4.03 -4.88
N LEU A 216 14.71 3.77 -6.15
CA LEU A 216 13.70 2.78 -6.52
C LEU A 216 14.33 1.40 -6.40
N ARG A 217 13.79 0.57 -5.50
CA ARG A 217 14.14 -0.85 -5.47
C ARG A 217 13.47 -1.52 -6.68
N PRO A 218 14.24 -2.17 -7.57
CA PRO A 218 13.63 -2.99 -8.62
C PRO A 218 12.83 -4.12 -7.99
N LEU A 219 11.65 -4.39 -8.54
CA LEU A 219 10.91 -5.61 -8.28
C LEU A 219 11.61 -6.76 -9.01
N GLN A 220 12.71 -7.25 -8.45
CA GLN A 220 13.28 -8.55 -8.82
C GLN A 220 13.73 -9.31 -7.56
N PRO A 221 13.52 -10.64 -7.51
CA PRO A 221 14.09 -11.50 -6.48
C PRO A 221 15.58 -11.75 -6.82
N SER A 222 16.40 -10.70 -6.77
CA SER A 222 17.85 -10.85 -6.79
C SER A 222 18.35 -10.91 -5.35
N THR A 223 19.13 -11.95 -5.02
CA THR A 223 19.71 -12.28 -3.71
C THR A 223 20.85 -11.37 -3.24
N THR A 224 20.86 -10.14 -3.70
CA THR A 224 21.62 -9.04 -3.11
C THR A 224 20.61 -7.93 -2.91
N ALA A 225 20.65 -7.20 -1.79
CA ALA A 225 20.03 -5.88 -1.75
C ALA A 225 20.68 -5.11 -2.90
N GLY A 226 20.02 -5.13 -4.07
CA GLY A 226 20.52 -4.45 -5.25
C GLY A 226 20.71 -3.02 -4.85
N GLU A 227 21.88 -2.46 -5.15
CA GLU A 227 22.10 -1.05 -4.87
C GLU A 227 20.93 -0.28 -5.47
N PRO A 228 20.30 0.58 -4.67
CA PRO A 228 19.07 1.22 -5.08
C PRO A 228 19.29 1.99 -6.38
N ILE A 229 18.40 1.81 -7.37
CA ILE A 229 18.64 2.29 -8.72
C ILE A 229 18.39 3.81 -8.73
N PRO A 230 19.42 4.65 -8.94
CA PRO A 230 19.23 6.09 -8.99
C PRO A 230 18.49 6.46 -10.28
N ILE A 231 17.35 7.16 -10.16
CA ILE A 231 16.78 7.89 -11.30
C ILE A 231 17.43 9.27 -11.34
N GLU A 232 18.22 9.52 -12.39
CA GLU A 232 18.68 10.86 -12.70
C GLU A 232 17.52 11.65 -13.32
N THR A 233 16.96 12.57 -12.55
CA THR A 233 15.81 13.39 -12.99
C THR A 233 16.23 14.53 -13.92
N SER A 234 17.52 14.88 -13.95
CA SER A 234 18.11 16.00 -14.68
C SER A 234 17.37 17.33 -14.47
N HIS A 235 16.75 17.53 -13.31
CA HIS A 235 16.18 18.83 -12.93
C HIS A 235 17.32 19.85 -12.71
N GLU A 236 17.06 21.11 -13.04
CA GLU A 236 18.07 22.18 -12.93
C GLU A 236 18.09 22.83 -11.53
N ASP A 237 17.13 22.48 -10.67
CA ASP A 237 16.94 23.05 -9.34
C ASP A 237 16.21 22.05 -8.40
N MET A 238 16.01 22.42 -7.13
CA MET A 238 15.40 21.59 -6.08
C MET A 238 14.11 20.93 -6.52
N ILE A 239 13.92 19.68 -6.15
CA ILE A 239 12.69 18.92 -6.38
C ILE A 239 11.80 19.06 -5.15
N HIS A 240 10.50 19.23 -5.32
CA HIS A 240 9.57 19.45 -4.20
C HIS A 240 8.63 18.30 -3.94
N ASP A 241 8.39 17.46 -4.95
CA ASP A 241 7.56 16.28 -4.84
C ASP A 241 7.95 15.24 -5.88
N ALA A 242 7.71 13.98 -5.54
CA ALA A 242 7.92 12.82 -6.39
C ALA A 242 6.80 11.80 -6.12
N GLN A 243 6.02 11.45 -7.14
CA GLN A 243 4.87 10.55 -7.02
C GLN A 243 4.90 9.46 -8.08
N LEU A 244 4.83 8.20 -7.64
CA LEU A 244 4.52 7.10 -8.55
C LEU A 244 3.04 7.15 -8.94
N ASP A 245 2.74 6.70 -10.16
CA ASP A 245 1.35 6.42 -10.53
C ASP A 245 0.80 5.22 -9.77
N TYR A 246 -0.51 4.99 -9.87
CA TYR A 246 -1.20 3.90 -9.16
C TYR A 246 -0.69 2.50 -9.50
N TYR A 247 0.02 2.35 -10.63
CA TYR A 247 0.57 1.08 -11.09
C TYR A 247 2.08 0.94 -10.84
N GLY A 248 2.75 1.98 -10.32
CA GLY A 248 4.21 2.00 -10.14
C GLY A 248 5.00 2.03 -11.45
N LYS A 249 4.36 2.33 -12.59
CA LYS A 249 4.95 2.31 -13.94
C LYS A 249 5.43 3.69 -14.39
N ARG A 250 5.01 4.74 -13.70
CA ARG A 250 5.40 6.12 -14.00
C ARG A 250 5.80 6.82 -12.73
N LEU A 251 6.87 7.61 -12.79
CA LEU A 251 7.27 8.53 -11.74
C LEU A 251 7.10 9.97 -12.24
N ALA A 252 6.33 10.78 -11.53
CA ALA A 252 6.28 12.22 -11.76
C ALA A 252 7.13 12.95 -10.71
N THR A 253 7.95 13.90 -11.13
CA THR A 253 8.72 14.79 -10.25
C THR A 253 8.45 16.25 -10.60
N CYS A 254 8.49 17.15 -9.63
CA CYS A 254 8.31 18.58 -9.85
C CYS A 254 9.35 19.43 -9.12
N SER A 255 9.75 20.56 -9.70
CA SER A 255 10.95 21.29 -9.27
C SER A 255 10.79 22.81 -9.25
N SER A 256 11.68 23.47 -8.52
CA SER A 256 11.97 24.90 -8.60
C SER A 256 12.33 25.36 -10.02
N ASP A 257 12.82 24.47 -10.89
CA ASP A 257 13.12 24.76 -12.29
C ASP A 257 11.88 25.05 -13.15
N ARG A 258 10.69 24.99 -12.53
CA ARG A 258 9.36 25.29 -13.09
C ARG A 258 8.84 24.19 -14.02
N THR A 259 9.45 23.02 -14.00
CA THR A 259 9.05 21.88 -14.82
C THR A 259 8.51 20.74 -13.96
N VAL A 260 7.65 19.94 -14.60
CA VAL A 260 7.29 18.60 -14.13
C VAL A 260 7.90 17.61 -15.10
N LYS A 261 8.50 16.54 -14.60
CA LYS A 261 9.03 15.46 -15.45
C LYS A 261 8.34 14.16 -15.13
N VAL A 262 8.00 13.40 -16.16
CA VAL A 262 7.36 12.07 -16.04
C VAL A 262 8.27 11.03 -16.67
N PHE A 263 8.67 10.04 -15.88
CA PHE A 263 9.58 8.97 -16.25
C PHE A 263 8.86 7.64 -16.32
N ASP A 264 9.25 6.80 -17.26
CA ASP A 264 8.81 5.42 -17.31
C ASP A 264 9.67 4.58 -16.36
N VAL A 265 9.02 3.90 -15.42
CA VAL A 265 9.66 2.97 -14.50
C VAL A 265 9.46 1.57 -15.08
N VAL A 266 10.50 1.02 -15.73
CA VAL A 266 10.49 -0.32 -16.33
C VAL A 266 11.28 -1.28 -15.42
N ASP A 267 10.67 -2.40 -15.05
CA ASP A 267 11.32 -3.41 -14.20
C ASP A 267 12.59 -3.97 -14.87
N GLY A 268 13.74 -3.78 -14.22
CA GLY A 268 14.99 -4.48 -14.56
C GLY A 268 15.83 -3.90 -15.70
N GLU A 269 15.42 -2.82 -16.35
CA GLU A 269 16.25 -2.16 -17.37
C GLU A 269 16.70 -0.77 -16.93
N THR A 270 18.02 -0.54 -16.97
CA THR A 270 18.68 0.78 -16.91
C THR A 270 18.40 1.63 -18.15
N GLN A 271 17.26 1.43 -18.81
CA GLN A 271 16.88 2.18 -20.00
C GLN A 271 16.46 3.58 -19.57
N ARG A 272 17.40 4.50 -19.78
CA ARG A 272 17.29 5.95 -19.75
C ARG A 272 16.17 6.42 -20.69
N SER A 273 14.91 6.23 -20.31
CA SER A 273 13.82 6.89 -21.01
C SER A 273 13.95 8.39 -20.73
N THR A 274 14.12 9.18 -21.80
CA THR A 274 14.09 10.64 -21.70
C THR A 274 12.71 11.04 -21.23
N GLY A 275 12.56 11.28 -19.92
CA GLY A 275 11.27 11.59 -19.31
C GLY A 275 10.58 12.76 -20.01
N HIS A 276 9.26 12.71 -20.10
CA HIS A 276 8.48 13.79 -20.67
C HIS A 276 8.60 15.02 -19.77
N THR A 277 9.11 16.13 -20.32
CA THR A 277 9.19 17.40 -19.59
C THR A 277 7.96 18.25 -19.88
N LEU A 278 7.12 18.44 -18.88
CA LEU A 278 5.92 19.26 -18.93
C LEU A 278 6.31 20.70 -18.57
N LYS A 279 6.25 21.58 -19.57
CA LYS A 279 6.59 23.01 -19.43
C LYS A 279 5.34 23.87 -19.50
N GLY A 280 5.32 24.93 -18.68
CA GLY A 280 4.30 25.97 -18.77
C GLY A 280 4.16 26.79 -17.49
N HIS A 281 4.50 26.22 -16.33
CA HIS A 281 4.53 26.99 -15.09
C HIS A 281 5.60 28.08 -15.17
N THR A 282 5.33 29.21 -14.53
CA THR A 282 6.21 30.38 -14.53
C THR A 282 6.97 30.56 -13.22
N GLY A 283 6.66 29.74 -12.21
CA GLY A 283 7.34 29.66 -10.92
C GLY A 283 7.57 28.21 -10.46
N PRO A 284 8.25 28.00 -9.32
CA PRO A 284 8.48 26.68 -8.73
C PRO A 284 7.22 25.83 -8.67
N VAL A 285 7.34 24.55 -8.98
CA VAL A 285 6.21 23.59 -8.90
C VAL A 285 6.33 22.79 -7.60
N TRP A 286 5.34 22.91 -6.72
CA TRP A 286 5.42 22.44 -5.34
C TRP A 286 4.92 21.01 -5.14
N GLN A 287 3.88 20.61 -5.87
CA GLN A 287 3.26 19.31 -5.71
C GLN A 287 2.71 18.79 -7.04
N VAL A 288 2.73 17.47 -7.20
CA VAL A 288 2.05 16.75 -8.28
C VAL A 288 1.09 15.71 -7.70
N ALA A 289 0.00 15.43 -8.40
CA ALA A 289 -0.97 14.44 -7.96
C ALA A 289 -1.56 13.68 -9.15
N TRP A 290 -1.44 12.35 -9.12
CA TRP A 290 -2.05 11.46 -10.11
C TRP A 290 -3.56 11.34 -9.88
N ALA A 291 -4.35 11.48 -10.94
CA ALA A 291 -5.76 11.13 -10.89
C ALA A 291 -5.93 9.61 -10.90
N HIS A 292 -7.07 9.14 -10.40
CA HIS A 292 -7.36 7.70 -10.45
C HIS A 292 -7.40 7.18 -11.91
N PRO A 293 -6.83 5.99 -12.21
CA PRO A 293 -6.69 5.48 -13.58
C PRO A 293 -8.00 5.34 -14.35
N LYS A 294 -9.14 5.22 -13.64
CA LYS A 294 -10.49 5.24 -14.23
C LYS A 294 -10.75 6.47 -15.12
N PHE A 295 -10.10 7.60 -14.85
CA PHE A 295 -10.24 8.83 -15.62
C PHE A 295 -9.17 8.97 -16.73
N GLY A 296 -8.30 7.97 -16.86
CA GLY A 296 -7.13 7.96 -17.74
C GLY A 296 -5.87 8.45 -17.03
N GLN A 297 -4.78 8.53 -17.79
CA GLN A 297 -3.48 8.99 -17.31
C GLN A 297 -3.49 10.52 -17.21
N ILE A 298 -3.90 11.01 -16.04
CA ILE A 298 -4.04 12.43 -15.74
C ILE A 298 -3.16 12.78 -14.54
N LEU A 299 -2.45 13.92 -14.64
CA LEU A 299 -1.58 14.45 -13.60
C LEU A 299 -1.98 15.91 -13.32
N ALA A 300 -2.12 16.28 -12.05
CA ALA A 300 -2.24 17.66 -11.64
C ALA A 300 -0.88 18.18 -11.14
N SER A 301 -0.59 19.46 -11.37
CA SER A 301 0.56 20.16 -10.79
C SER A 301 0.17 21.54 -10.28
N CYS A 302 0.73 21.95 -9.14
CA CYS A 302 0.51 23.28 -8.57
C CYS A 302 1.81 24.03 -8.32
N SER A 303 1.75 25.35 -8.40
CA SER A 303 2.96 26.18 -8.46
C SER A 303 2.84 27.48 -7.69
N TYR A 304 4.01 28.04 -7.36
CA TYR A 304 4.19 29.39 -6.85
C TYR A 304 3.55 30.47 -7.73
N ASP A 305 3.37 30.21 -9.03
CA ASP A 305 2.75 31.16 -9.95
C ASP A 305 1.23 31.36 -9.78
N GLY A 306 0.64 30.70 -8.78
CA GLY A 306 -0.78 30.78 -8.46
C GLY A 306 -1.66 29.95 -9.39
N LYS A 307 -1.07 29.02 -10.15
CA LYS A 307 -1.79 28.20 -11.13
C LYS A 307 -1.75 26.73 -10.78
N VAL A 308 -2.81 26.04 -11.21
CA VAL A 308 -2.90 24.59 -11.24
C VAL A 308 -3.09 24.13 -12.68
N PHE A 309 -2.23 23.25 -13.15
CA PHE A 309 -2.33 22.64 -14.46
C PHE A 309 -2.76 21.18 -14.35
N ILE A 310 -3.66 20.78 -15.26
CA ILE A 310 -4.04 19.38 -15.43
C ILE A 310 -3.48 18.93 -16.77
N TRP A 311 -2.66 17.89 -16.69
CA TRP A 311 -1.99 17.26 -17.81
C TRP A 311 -2.65 15.92 -18.10
N LYS A 312 -2.77 15.60 -19.39
CA LYS A 312 -3.26 14.29 -19.84
C LYS A 312 -2.32 13.72 -20.88
N GLU A 313 -1.98 12.46 -20.70
CA GLU A 313 -1.26 11.68 -21.71
C GLU A 313 -2.20 11.40 -22.89
N GLN A 314 -1.74 11.72 -24.09
CA GLN A 314 -2.44 11.40 -25.32
C GLN A 314 -1.95 10.05 -25.84
N PRO A 315 -2.86 9.16 -26.26
CA PRO A 315 -2.47 7.87 -26.85
C PRO A 315 -1.63 8.11 -28.10
N SER A 316 -0.56 7.34 -28.26
CA SER A 316 0.32 7.44 -29.43
C SER A 316 -0.41 6.99 -30.69
N GLN A 317 -0.86 7.95 -31.51
CA GLN A 317 -1.48 7.66 -32.81
C GLN A 317 -0.42 7.48 -33.92
N GLY A 318 0.73 6.88 -33.59
CA GLY A 318 1.83 6.63 -34.53
C GLY A 318 3.22 6.74 -33.90
N PRO A 319 4.29 6.43 -34.66
CA PRO A 319 5.67 6.55 -34.19
C PRO A 319 5.99 8.03 -33.92
N GLY A 320 6.14 8.40 -32.65
CA GLY A 320 6.48 9.77 -32.22
C GLY A 320 5.30 10.70 -31.90
N ALA A 321 4.05 10.21 -31.92
CA ALA A 321 2.84 11.02 -31.65
C ALA A 321 2.21 10.79 -30.26
N GLY A 322 2.95 10.18 -29.32
CA GLY A 322 2.54 10.05 -27.91
C GLY A 322 3.15 11.18 -27.08
N GLY A 323 2.37 11.77 -26.16
CA GLY A 323 2.89 12.83 -25.32
C GLY A 323 1.88 13.40 -24.35
N TRP A 324 2.37 14.26 -23.47
CA TRP A 324 1.57 14.92 -22.45
C TRP A 324 1.11 16.30 -22.92
N THR A 325 -0.16 16.61 -22.66
CA THR A 325 -0.78 17.87 -23.06
C THR A 325 -1.49 18.50 -21.88
N LYS A 326 -1.43 19.83 -21.77
CA LYS A 326 -2.20 20.59 -20.77
C LYS A 326 -3.66 20.66 -21.21
N ILE A 327 -4.55 20.01 -20.47
CA ILE A 327 -6.00 19.98 -20.76
C ILE A 327 -6.79 21.01 -19.95
N LYS A 328 -6.22 21.51 -18.85
CA LYS A 328 -6.82 22.57 -18.05
C LYS A 328 -5.75 23.43 -17.39
N GLU A 329 -6.03 24.73 -17.35
CA GLU A 329 -5.30 25.72 -16.57
C GLU A 329 -6.31 26.40 -15.63
N HIS A 330 -6.02 26.39 -14.34
CA HIS A 330 -6.79 27.06 -13.30
C HIS A 330 -5.94 28.19 -12.71
N THR A 331 -6.49 29.40 -12.70
CA THR A 331 -5.76 30.65 -12.41
C THR A 331 -6.54 31.58 -11.48
N LEU A 332 -7.45 31.04 -10.65
CA LEU A 332 -8.30 31.87 -9.79
C LEU A 332 -7.59 32.29 -8.49
N HIS A 333 -6.54 31.58 -8.10
CA HIS A 333 -5.72 31.94 -6.95
C HIS A 333 -4.83 33.16 -7.24
N LYS A 334 -4.63 33.99 -6.22
CA LYS A 334 -3.85 35.24 -6.30
C LYS A 334 -2.43 35.10 -5.78
N ALA A 335 -2.11 33.97 -5.16
CA ALA A 335 -0.81 33.64 -4.61
C ALA A 335 -0.48 32.15 -4.85
N SER A 336 0.72 31.73 -4.44
CA SER A 336 1.22 30.36 -4.54
C SER A 336 0.17 29.30 -4.22
N VAL A 337 0.03 28.28 -5.06
CA VAL A 337 -0.79 27.10 -4.78
C VAL A 337 0.12 26.00 -4.25
N ASN A 338 0.00 25.70 -2.96
CA ASN A 338 0.97 24.92 -2.20
C ASN A 338 0.68 23.42 -2.23
N SER A 339 -0.59 23.04 -2.42
CA SER A 339 -0.99 21.63 -2.43
C SER A 339 -2.16 21.36 -3.35
N VAL A 340 -2.16 20.16 -3.94
CA VAL A 340 -3.24 19.59 -4.74
C VAL A 340 -3.52 18.15 -4.34
N SER A 341 -4.79 17.76 -4.31
CA SER A 341 -5.20 16.39 -3.98
C SER A 341 -6.44 15.98 -4.76
N TRP A 342 -6.38 14.83 -5.43
CA TRP A 342 -7.53 14.23 -6.10
C TRP A 342 -8.43 13.53 -5.09
N ALA A 343 -9.74 13.69 -5.26
CA ALA A 343 -10.74 13.01 -4.47
C ALA A 343 -10.77 11.51 -4.77
N PRO A 344 -11.25 10.69 -3.82
CA PRO A 344 -11.62 9.31 -4.09
C PRO A 344 -12.48 9.16 -5.35
N HIS A 345 -12.16 8.15 -6.17
CA HIS A 345 -12.72 8.02 -7.51
C HIS A 345 -14.25 7.77 -7.54
N GLU A 346 -14.82 7.34 -6.42
CA GLU A 346 -16.26 7.17 -6.22
C GLU A 346 -17.01 8.51 -6.21
N LEU A 347 -16.33 9.59 -5.83
CA LEU A 347 -16.88 10.96 -5.83
C LEU A 347 -16.82 11.63 -7.21
N GLY A 348 -16.04 11.04 -8.14
CA GLY A 348 -15.76 11.60 -9.46
C GLY A 348 -14.36 12.20 -9.58
N ALA A 349 -14.06 12.79 -10.73
CA ALA A 349 -12.79 13.46 -10.97
C ALA A 349 -12.84 14.88 -10.37
N ILE A 350 -12.56 14.96 -9.08
CA ILE A 350 -12.56 16.20 -8.31
C ILE A 350 -11.15 16.45 -7.75
N LEU A 351 -10.65 17.68 -7.86
CA LEU A 351 -9.34 18.10 -7.36
C LEU A 351 -9.52 19.25 -6.36
N ALA A 352 -9.00 19.09 -5.14
CA ALA A 352 -8.87 20.19 -4.18
C ALA A 352 -7.50 20.84 -4.29
N CYS A 353 -7.43 22.16 -4.13
CA CYS A 353 -6.21 22.96 -4.19
C CYS A 353 -6.16 23.95 -3.01
N ALA A 354 -5.00 24.07 -2.36
CA ALA A 354 -4.75 25.02 -1.27
C ALA A 354 -3.78 26.13 -1.71
N SER A 355 -4.12 27.39 -1.41
CA SER A 355 -3.28 28.54 -1.76
C SER A 355 -2.87 29.39 -0.56
N SER A 356 -1.70 30.01 -0.68
CA SER A 356 -1.20 31.05 0.23
C SER A 356 -2.05 32.32 0.24
N ASP A 357 -3.04 32.48 -0.66
CA ASP A 357 -3.98 33.60 -0.59
C ASP A 357 -5.09 33.40 0.46
N GLY A 358 -5.08 32.26 1.16
CA GLY A 358 -6.07 31.89 2.19
C GLY A 358 -7.25 31.09 1.64
N THR A 359 -7.39 31.02 0.32
CA THR A 359 -8.50 30.33 -0.35
C THR A 359 -8.18 28.87 -0.65
N ILE A 360 -9.26 28.09 -0.74
CA ILE A 360 -9.26 26.72 -1.22
C ILE A 360 -10.11 26.69 -2.47
N SER A 361 -9.64 25.97 -3.49
CA SER A 361 -10.46 25.71 -4.68
C SER A 361 -10.74 24.22 -4.84
N VAL A 362 -11.94 23.90 -5.34
CA VAL A 362 -12.35 22.55 -5.68
C VAL A 362 -12.77 22.52 -7.14
N LEU A 363 -11.97 21.86 -7.98
CA LEU A 363 -12.20 21.69 -9.41
C LEU A 363 -12.94 20.39 -9.64
N THR A 364 -14.07 20.44 -10.33
CA THR A 364 -14.87 19.25 -10.67
C THR A 364 -14.90 19.07 -12.17
N PHE A 365 -14.39 17.94 -12.67
CA PHE A 365 -14.59 17.55 -14.06
C PHE A 365 -15.99 16.95 -14.23
N LYS A 366 -16.80 17.58 -15.07
CA LYS A 366 -18.19 17.18 -15.32
C LYS A 366 -18.26 16.24 -16.52
N ASN A 367 -19.30 15.41 -16.56
CA ASN A 367 -19.53 14.42 -17.63
C ASN A 367 -19.75 15.06 -19.01
N ASP A 368 -20.10 16.34 -19.06
CA ASP A 368 -20.24 17.13 -20.30
C ASP A 368 -18.87 17.58 -20.88
N GLY A 369 -17.76 17.22 -20.23
CA GLY A 369 -16.40 17.60 -20.63
C GLY A 369 -15.98 18.97 -20.12
N THR A 370 -16.82 19.66 -19.35
CA THR A 370 -16.50 20.97 -18.77
C THR A 370 -15.91 20.85 -17.36
N TRP A 371 -15.32 21.94 -16.89
CA TRP A 371 -14.74 22.04 -15.54
C TRP A 371 -15.53 23.05 -14.72
N GLY A 372 -16.09 22.61 -13.60
CA GLY A 372 -16.54 23.49 -12.51
C GLY A 372 -15.39 23.85 -11.57
N ALA A 373 -15.48 25.00 -10.93
CA ALA A 373 -14.52 25.44 -9.91
C ALA A 373 -15.27 26.20 -8.82
N ASP A 374 -15.25 25.65 -7.61
CA ASP A 374 -15.68 26.35 -6.41
C ASP A 374 -14.44 26.95 -5.75
N VAL A 375 -14.49 28.23 -5.36
CA VAL A 375 -13.39 28.91 -4.66
C VAL A 375 -13.98 29.61 -3.44
N PHE A 376 -13.40 29.35 -2.28
CA PHE A 376 -13.90 29.88 -1.01
C PHE A 376 -12.76 30.14 -0.02
N GLU A 377 -13.02 31.02 0.94
CA GLU A 377 -12.08 31.35 2.01
C GLU A 377 -11.92 30.15 2.95
N GLY A 378 -10.67 29.71 3.12
CA GLY A 378 -10.35 28.54 3.94
C GLY A 378 -9.73 28.94 5.28
N HIS A 379 -8.54 29.55 5.20
CA HIS A 379 -7.69 29.86 6.36
C HIS A 379 -7.30 31.33 6.36
N ALA A 380 -7.18 31.92 7.55
CA ALA A 380 -6.59 33.25 7.66
C ALA A 380 -5.11 33.17 7.28
N ILE A 381 -4.61 34.18 6.57
CA ILE A 381 -3.21 34.30 6.09
C ILE A 381 -2.87 33.39 4.90
N GLY A 382 -3.15 32.09 4.97
CA GLY A 382 -2.80 31.15 3.89
C GLY A 382 -3.14 29.70 4.20
N CYS A 383 -3.31 28.90 3.14
CA CYS A 383 -3.55 27.46 3.21
C CYS A 383 -2.36 26.68 2.61
N ASN A 384 -1.82 25.72 3.37
CA ASN A 384 -0.61 24.98 3.00
C ASN A 384 -0.91 23.62 2.38
N ALA A 385 -1.91 22.90 2.89
CA ALA A 385 -2.17 21.52 2.47
C ALA A 385 -3.65 21.16 2.49
N VAL A 386 -4.02 20.20 1.64
CA VAL A 386 -5.34 19.57 1.59
C VAL A 386 -5.23 18.05 1.47
N SER A 387 -6.17 17.34 2.11
CA SER A 387 -6.27 15.87 2.02
C SER A 387 -7.72 15.41 2.12
N TRP A 388 -8.14 14.62 1.13
CA TRP A 388 -9.49 14.09 1.06
C TRP A 388 -9.76 13.01 2.10
N ALA A 389 -10.95 13.08 2.70
CA ALA A 389 -11.49 11.96 3.45
C ALA A 389 -11.86 10.81 2.51
N PRO A 390 -11.87 9.55 2.98
CA PRO A 390 -12.44 8.44 2.23
C PRO A 390 -13.89 8.72 1.81
N ALA A 391 -14.29 8.29 0.61
CA ALA A 391 -15.65 8.51 0.09
C ALA A 391 -16.75 7.90 0.96
N VAL A 392 -16.40 6.86 1.72
CA VAL A 392 -17.34 6.08 2.51
C VAL A 392 -17.05 6.31 3.99
N GLN A 393 -18.11 6.45 4.78
CA GLN A 393 -17.99 6.59 6.23
C GLN A 393 -17.29 5.38 6.87
N PRO A 394 -16.48 5.59 7.94
CA PRO A 394 -15.91 4.51 8.73
C PRO A 394 -16.98 3.52 9.19
N GLY A 395 -16.66 2.23 9.14
CA GLY A 395 -17.55 1.17 9.61
C GLY A 395 -18.76 0.84 8.71
N SER A 396 -18.96 1.54 7.59
CA SER A 396 -20.07 1.27 6.66
C SER A 396 -20.09 -0.15 6.05
N LEU A 397 -18.92 -0.79 5.97
CA LEU A 397 -18.75 -2.16 5.45
C LEU A 397 -19.02 -3.25 6.51
N ILE A 398 -19.14 -2.87 7.79
CA ILE A 398 -19.31 -3.79 8.93
C ILE A 398 -20.65 -3.57 9.67
N VAL A 399 -21.31 -2.43 9.49
CA VAL A 399 -22.65 -2.18 10.05
C VAL A 399 -23.70 -2.69 9.06
N PRO A 400 -24.55 -3.67 9.43
CA PRO A 400 -25.68 -4.05 8.59
C PRO A 400 -26.56 -2.82 8.38
N GLN A 401 -26.78 -2.43 7.13
CA GLN A 401 -27.80 -1.40 6.88
C GLN A 401 -29.14 -1.91 7.45
N PRO A 402 -29.89 -1.08 8.19
CA PRO A 402 -31.24 -1.47 8.58
C PRO A 402 -32.02 -1.71 7.30
N SER A 403 -32.38 -2.98 7.06
CA SER A 403 -33.24 -3.40 5.97
C SER A 403 -34.66 -2.93 6.22
N ASN A 404 -34.90 -1.62 6.13
CA ASN A 404 -36.25 -1.10 5.87
C ASN A 404 -36.51 -1.19 4.37
N THR A 405 -36.43 -2.40 3.82
CA THR A 405 -36.81 -2.67 2.43
C THR A 405 -38.24 -3.19 2.42
N VAL A 406 -39.17 -2.31 2.07
CA VAL A 406 -40.47 -2.72 1.53
C VAL A 406 -40.19 -3.57 0.28
N PRO A 407 -40.87 -4.70 0.05
CA PRO A 407 -40.66 -5.52 -1.15
C PRO A 407 -40.86 -4.68 -2.42
N GLY A 408 -39.79 -4.45 -3.18
CA GLY A 408 -39.82 -3.71 -4.45
C GLY A 408 -38.90 -2.48 -4.56
N GLN A 409 -38.21 -2.06 -3.48
CA GLN A 409 -37.20 -0.99 -3.56
C GLN A 409 -35.78 -1.53 -3.65
N GLN A 410 -34.98 -0.97 -4.57
CA GLN A 410 -33.55 -1.22 -4.71
C GLN A 410 -32.81 -0.97 -3.38
N PRO A 411 -31.76 -1.76 -3.05
CA PRO A 411 -30.97 -1.54 -1.84
C PRO A 411 -30.42 -0.12 -1.79
N ALA A 412 -30.47 0.53 -0.61
CA ALA A 412 -30.05 1.90 -0.44
C ALA A 412 -28.56 2.05 -0.77
N ALA A 413 -28.24 2.92 -1.74
CA ALA A 413 -26.87 3.19 -2.13
C ALA A 413 -26.04 3.62 -0.92
N VAL A 414 -24.81 3.10 -0.80
CA VAL A 414 -23.84 3.60 0.17
C VAL A 414 -23.68 5.10 -0.06
N GLN A 415 -24.13 5.91 0.90
CA GLN A 415 -24.04 7.36 0.77
C GLN A 415 -22.58 7.76 0.79
N SER A 416 -22.09 8.26 -0.34
CA SER A 416 -20.77 8.83 -0.44
C SER A 416 -20.77 10.24 0.11
N VAL A 417 -19.75 10.58 0.90
CA VAL A 417 -19.64 11.88 1.56
C VAL A 417 -18.40 12.59 1.01
N LYS A 418 -18.61 13.77 0.41
CA LYS A 418 -17.52 14.62 -0.05
C LYS A 418 -17.00 15.43 1.13
N ARG A 419 -15.87 15.00 1.69
CA ARG A 419 -15.16 15.69 2.77
C ARG A 419 -13.67 15.75 2.52
N PHE A 420 -13.03 16.79 3.00
CA PHE A 420 -11.57 16.88 3.04
C PHE A 420 -11.13 17.74 4.22
N ALA A 421 -9.88 17.58 4.63
CA ALA A 421 -9.23 18.42 5.63
C ALA A 421 -8.25 19.39 4.96
N SER A 422 -8.12 20.58 5.53
CA SER A 422 -7.13 21.59 5.12
C SER A 422 -6.29 22.05 6.31
N ALA A 423 -5.04 22.42 6.03
CA ALA A 423 -4.08 22.93 7.00
C ALA A 423 -3.67 24.36 6.64
N GLY A 424 -3.64 25.26 7.63
CA GLY A 424 -3.41 26.68 7.42
C GLY A 424 -2.24 27.30 8.19
N CYS A 425 -1.92 28.53 7.79
CA CYS A 425 -0.99 29.42 8.48
C CYS A 425 -1.62 30.13 9.70
N ASP A 426 -2.90 29.87 9.96
CA ASP A 426 -3.62 30.28 11.17
C ASP A 426 -3.51 29.26 12.32
N ASN A 427 -2.63 28.26 12.17
CA ASN A 427 -2.38 27.16 13.11
C ASN A 427 -3.56 26.17 13.24
N LEU A 428 -4.57 26.32 12.39
CA LEU A 428 -5.78 25.50 12.42
C LEU A 428 -5.73 24.40 11.37
N VAL A 429 -6.44 23.32 11.67
CA VAL A 429 -6.84 22.33 10.66
C VAL A 429 -8.36 22.36 10.59
N LYS A 430 -8.91 22.46 9.38
CA LYS A 430 -10.36 22.59 9.16
C LYS A 430 -10.87 21.42 8.34
N ILE A 431 -12.06 20.93 8.68
CA ILE A 431 -12.74 19.89 7.92
C ILE A 431 -13.88 20.53 7.15
N TRP A 432 -13.92 20.26 5.85
CA TRP A 432 -14.91 20.78 4.93
C TRP A 432 -15.81 19.65 4.46
N GLY A 433 -17.12 19.90 4.46
CA GLY A 433 -18.12 19.01 3.88
C GLY A 433 -18.86 19.70 2.75
N PHE A 434 -19.15 18.96 1.68
CA PHE A 434 -20.03 19.45 0.63
C PHE A 434 -21.49 19.27 1.04
N ARG A 435 -22.27 20.34 0.94
CA ARG A 435 -23.70 20.39 1.22
C ARG A 435 -24.47 20.29 -0.09
N ASP A 436 -25.17 19.18 -0.31
CA ASP A 436 -25.94 18.98 -1.54
C ASP A 436 -27.15 19.91 -1.65
N ASP A 437 -27.69 20.37 -0.53
CA ASP A 437 -28.82 21.31 -0.47
C ASP A 437 -28.43 22.72 -0.92
N THR A 438 -27.26 23.21 -0.48
CA THR A 438 -26.75 24.54 -0.85
C THR A 438 -25.80 24.52 -2.05
N GLN A 439 -25.39 23.33 -2.50
CA GLN A 439 -24.35 23.11 -3.51
C GLN A 439 -23.05 23.86 -3.18
N ALA A 440 -22.69 23.90 -1.89
CA ALA A 440 -21.55 24.65 -1.40
C ALA A 440 -20.71 23.83 -0.42
N TRP A 441 -19.42 24.16 -0.38
CA TRP A 441 -18.51 23.69 0.65
C TRP A 441 -18.72 24.49 1.93
N VAL A 442 -18.88 23.79 3.05
CA VAL A 442 -19.03 24.40 4.37
C VAL A 442 -17.99 23.86 5.32
N GLU A 443 -17.49 24.73 6.19
CA GLU A 443 -16.67 24.35 7.34
C GLU A 443 -17.55 23.55 8.31
N GLU A 444 -17.20 22.29 8.55
CA GLU A 444 -17.93 21.41 9.48
C GLU A 444 -17.28 21.39 10.86
N GLU A 445 -15.94 21.36 10.92
CA GLU A 445 -15.19 21.23 12.16
C GLU A 445 -13.88 22.04 12.07
N VAL A 446 -13.44 22.55 13.23
CA VAL A 446 -12.13 23.19 13.41
C VAL A 446 -11.35 22.42 14.46
N LEU A 447 -10.15 21.98 14.10
CA LEU A 447 -9.24 21.20 14.93
C LEU A 447 -8.13 22.12 15.45
N GLU A 448 -8.21 22.47 16.73
CA GLU A 448 -7.26 23.37 17.40
C GLU A 448 -6.21 22.61 18.20
N GLY A 449 -4.93 22.88 17.95
CA GLY A 449 -3.86 22.26 18.73
C GLY A 449 -2.44 22.65 18.39
N HIS A 450 -2.16 22.97 17.12
CA HIS A 450 -0.84 23.46 16.73
C HIS A 450 -0.62 24.89 17.21
N THR A 451 0.64 25.25 17.44
CA THR A 451 1.03 26.60 17.93
C THR A 451 1.73 27.44 16.87
N ASP A 452 1.93 26.88 15.68
CA ASP A 452 2.54 27.52 14.52
C ASP A 452 1.92 26.90 13.24
N TRP A 453 2.36 27.35 12.08
CA TRP A 453 1.79 26.99 10.78
C TRP A 453 1.74 25.48 10.59
N VAL A 454 0.56 24.98 10.25
CA VAL A 454 0.37 23.58 9.90
C VAL A 454 0.83 23.39 8.46
N ARG A 455 1.86 22.57 8.27
CA ARG A 455 2.56 22.38 7.00
C ARG A 455 1.91 21.31 6.13
N ASP A 456 1.38 20.26 6.74
CA ASP A 456 0.74 19.17 6.01
C ASP A 456 -0.40 18.54 6.80
N VAL A 457 -1.35 17.97 6.08
CA VAL A 457 -2.49 17.22 6.62
C VAL A 457 -2.71 15.98 5.78
N ALA A 458 -2.88 14.83 6.45
CA ALA A 458 -3.15 13.56 5.81
C ALA A 458 -4.31 12.86 6.50
N TRP A 459 -5.42 12.69 5.78
CA TRP A 459 -6.54 11.87 6.22
C TRP A 459 -6.22 10.41 5.92
N ALA A 460 -6.34 9.54 6.91
CA ALA A 460 -6.05 8.12 6.73
C ALA A 460 -7.10 7.45 5.82
N PRO A 461 -6.67 6.55 4.91
CA PRO A 461 -7.60 5.68 4.22
C PRO A 461 -8.26 4.72 5.24
N ASN A 462 -9.60 4.73 5.31
CA ASN A 462 -10.36 3.92 6.27
C ASN A 462 -10.92 2.65 5.62
N ILE A 463 -10.06 1.86 4.97
CA ILE A 463 -10.48 0.57 4.39
C ILE A 463 -10.68 -0.44 5.53
N GLY A 464 -11.89 -0.48 6.10
CA GLY A 464 -12.27 -1.45 7.14
C GLY A 464 -11.95 -1.05 8.58
N LEU A 465 -11.41 0.16 8.82
CA LEU A 465 -11.23 0.69 10.17
C LEU A 465 -12.56 1.28 10.70
N PRO A 466 -12.89 1.07 11.99
CA PRO A 466 -14.10 1.64 12.59
C PRO A 466 -13.95 3.13 12.93
N ARG A 467 -12.71 3.64 12.94
CA ARG A 467 -12.35 5.01 13.35
C ARG A 467 -11.83 5.81 12.17
N SER A 468 -11.92 7.14 12.25
CA SER A 468 -11.18 8.04 11.37
C SER A 468 -9.91 8.54 12.03
N TYR A 469 -8.85 8.64 11.23
CA TYR A 469 -7.59 9.24 11.64
C TYR A 469 -7.21 10.39 10.69
N ILE A 470 -6.72 11.49 11.26
CA ILE A 470 -6.04 12.56 10.52
C ILE A 470 -4.69 12.78 11.20
N ALA A 471 -3.61 12.86 10.42
CA ALA A 471 -2.31 13.29 10.90
C ALA A 471 -2.04 14.71 10.41
N THR A 472 -1.48 15.56 11.26
CA THR A 472 -1.10 16.94 10.92
C THR A 472 0.33 17.20 11.34
N ALA A 473 1.13 17.78 10.45
CA ALA A 473 2.51 18.17 10.68
C ALA A 473 2.63 19.69 10.73
N SER A 474 3.47 20.21 11.61
CA SER A 474 3.56 21.65 11.86
C SER A 474 4.99 22.15 12.02
N GLN A 475 5.14 23.44 11.75
CA GLN A 475 6.33 24.23 12.03
C GLN A 475 6.67 24.30 13.53
N ASP A 476 5.71 24.04 14.40
CA ASP A 476 5.91 23.97 15.85
C ASP A 476 6.71 22.73 16.33
N LYS A 477 7.16 21.91 15.37
CA LYS A 477 7.93 20.66 15.53
C LYS A 477 7.13 19.52 16.17
N THR A 478 5.82 19.50 15.97
CA THR A 478 4.95 18.42 16.45
C THR A 478 4.19 17.76 15.31
N VAL A 479 3.80 16.51 15.55
CA VAL A 479 2.77 15.82 14.77
C VAL A 479 1.61 15.50 15.71
N LEU A 480 0.41 15.91 15.31
CA LEU A 480 -0.82 15.58 16.02
C LEU A 480 -1.60 14.53 15.22
N ILE A 481 -2.07 13.50 15.92
CA ILE A 481 -2.98 12.48 15.42
C ILE A 481 -4.37 12.77 15.98
N TRP A 482 -5.31 13.08 15.09
CA TRP A 482 -6.70 13.32 15.41
C TRP A 482 -7.48 12.04 15.15
N ILE A 483 -8.20 11.56 16.16
CA ILE A 483 -8.94 10.31 16.15
C ILE A 483 -10.41 10.63 16.37
N LYS A 484 -11.27 10.05 15.54
CA LYS A 484 -12.72 10.11 15.70
C LYS A 484 -13.28 8.69 15.71
N ASP A 485 -13.71 8.25 16.90
CA ASP A 485 -14.16 6.88 17.15
C ASP A 485 -15.43 6.49 16.39
N SER A 486 -16.33 7.47 16.21
CA SER A 486 -17.59 7.30 15.51
C SER A 486 -17.99 8.60 14.82
N PRO A 487 -18.91 8.58 13.83
CA PRO A 487 -19.36 9.80 13.15
C PRO A 487 -19.87 10.90 14.08
N THR A 488 -20.42 10.54 15.24
CA THR A 488 -20.97 11.46 16.24
C THR A 488 -20.02 11.77 17.40
N ALA A 489 -18.90 11.05 17.52
CA ALA A 489 -17.90 11.31 18.56
C ALA A 489 -17.13 12.61 18.27
N PRO A 490 -16.67 13.33 19.29
CA PRO A 490 -15.75 14.44 19.09
C PRO A 490 -14.40 13.93 18.56
N TRP A 491 -13.66 14.81 17.88
CA TRP A 491 -12.26 14.55 17.55
C TRP A 491 -11.40 14.63 18.82
N VAL A 492 -10.55 13.63 19.02
CA VAL A 492 -9.56 13.58 20.11
C VAL A 492 -8.18 13.67 19.50
N LYS A 493 -7.31 14.51 20.07
CA LYS A 493 -5.92 14.68 19.60
C LYS A 493 -4.92 13.96 20.49
N THR A 494 -3.94 13.33 19.86
CA THR A 494 -2.79 12.69 20.50
C THR A 494 -1.52 13.18 19.81
N ALA A 495 -0.54 13.70 20.55
CA ALA A 495 0.74 14.09 19.99
C ALA A 495 1.68 12.88 19.87
N LEU A 496 2.45 12.81 18.78
CA LEU A 496 3.56 11.86 18.68
C LEU A 496 4.71 12.31 19.56
N ASP A 497 5.33 11.35 20.26
CA ASP A 497 6.50 11.63 21.10
C ASP A 497 7.76 10.96 20.53
N PRO A 498 8.60 11.71 19.77
CA PRO A 498 9.85 11.20 19.24
C PRO A 498 10.88 10.84 20.32
N SER A 499 10.74 11.36 21.54
CA SER A 499 11.65 11.02 22.64
C SER A 499 11.43 9.63 23.23
N ALA A 500 10.28 8.99 22.93
CA ALA A 500 9.98 7.62 23.33
C ALA A 500 10.61 6.56 22.40
N SER A 501 11.28 6.96 21.32
CA SER A 501 11.97 6.07 20.38
C SER A 501 13.40 5.75 20.87
N ALA A 502 13.74 4.47 20.99
CA ALA A 502 14.96 3.97 21.62
C ALA A 502 16.28 4.14 20.81
N SER A 503 16.29 4.90 19.71
CA SER A 503 17.49 5.10 18.87
C SER A 503 17.95 6.57 18.85
N THR A 504 18.44 7.08 19.99
CA THR A 504 19.15 8.37 20.01
C THR A 504 20.66 8.15 19.98
N THR A 505 21.26 8.26 18.79
CA THR A 505 22.67 8.67 18.68
C THR A 505 22.80 10.11 19.17
N ALA A 506 23.78 10.33 20.05
CA ALA A 506 23.94 11.56 20.83
C ALA A 506 24.17 12.81 19.97
N GLY A 507 23.30 13.82 20.13
CA GLY A 507 23.50 15.17 19.61
C GLY A 507 22.24 16.02 19.66
N ALA A 508 22.18 16.95 20.63
CA ALA A 508 21.08 17.89 20.92
C ALA A 508 19.78 17.28 21.47
N SER A 509 19.53 17.54 22.77
CA SER A 509 18.28 17.19 23.44
C SER A 509 17.12 18.04 22.90
N ALA A 510 16.30 17.48 22.02
CA ALA A 510 15.01 18.08 21.70
C ALA A 510 14.14 18.17 22.98
N PRO A 511 13.32 19.22 23.18
CA PRO A 511 12.33 19.24 24.25
C PRO A 511 11.44 17.99 24.18
N ALA A 512 11.07 17.42 25.33
CA ALA A 512 10.21 16.23 25.38
C ALA A 512 8.95 16.42 24.52
N GLY A 513 8.61 15.43 23.69
CA GLY A 513 7.45 15.47 22.80
C GLY A 513 7.59 16.33 21.52
N LYS A 514 8.77 16.84 21.18
CA LYS A 514 9.01 17.58 19.92
C LYS A 514 10.03 16.91 19.02
N PHE A 515 9.79 16.99 17.71
CA PHE A 515 10.77 16.64 16.69
C PHE A 515 11.97 17.61 16.74
N PRO A 516 13.17 17.17 16.32
CA PRO A 516 14.36 18.01 16.33
C PRO A 516 14.22 19.26 15.46
N ASP A 517 13.47 19.16 14.35
CA ASP A 517 13.20 20.26 13.43
C ASP A 517 11.73 20.31 12.98
N VAL A 518 11.40 21.26 12.10
CA VAL A 518 10.09 21.42 11.47
C VAL A 518 9.66 20.11 10.82
N VAL A 519 8.41 19.72 11.05
CA VAL A 519 7.82 18.56 10.38
C VAL A 519 7.13 19.05 9.11
N TRP A 520 7.55 18.51 7.96
CA TRP A 520 7.14 19.01 6.65
C TRP A 520 6.02 18.22 6.01
N ARG A 521 6.05 16.89 6.11
CA ARG A 521 5.10 16.01 5.43
C ARG A 521 4.68 14.83 6.30
N VAL A 522 3.41 14.44 6.14
CA VAL A 522 2.82 13.25 6.76
C VAL A 522 2.09 12.43 5.70
N SER A 523 2.20 11.11 5.77
CA SER A 523 1.50 10.22 4.82
C SER A 523 1.16 8.89 5.47
N TRP A 524 -0.07 8.46 5.26
CA TRP A 524 -0.55 7.17 5.74
C TRP A 524 -0.20 6.05 4.76
N SER A 525 0.05 4.86 5.28
CA SER A 525 0.00 3.64 4.49
C SER A 525 -1.41 3.45 3.92
N LEU A 526 -1.53 2.68 2.83
CA LEU A 526 -2.83 2.36 2.22
C LEU A 526 -3.82 1.65 3.17
N ALA A 527 -3.30 0.94 4.17
CA ALA A 527 -4.10 0.30 5.20
C ALA A 527 -4.49 1.25 6.35
N GLY A 528 -3.98 2.49 6.35
CA GLY A 528 -4.26 3.51 7.36
C GLY A 528 -3.63 3.24 8.74
N ASN A 529 -2.69 2.29 8.83
CA ASN A 529 -2.17 1.79 10.11
C ASN A 529 -0.70 2.13 10.39
N ILE A 530 0.02 2.66 9.40
CA ILE A 530 1.40 3.14 9.53
C ILE A 530 1.41 4.57 9.03
N LEU A 531 2.05 5.46 9.78
CA LEU A 531 2.24 6.85 9.42
C LEU A 531 3.71 7.09 9.15
N ALA A 532 4.03 7.70 8.01
CA ALA A 532 5.36 8.18 7.68
C ALA A 532 5.42 9.70 7.92
N VAL A 533 6.51 10.16 8.54
CA VAL A 533 6.71 11.55 8.97
C VAL A 533 8.06 12.04 8.45
N SER A 534 8.05 13.13 7.69
CA SER A 534 9.25 13.79 7.14
C SER A 534 9.62 15.01 7.96
N CYS A 535 10.84 15.05 8.49
CA CYS A 535 11.32 16.12 9.38
C CYS A 535 12.50 16.87 8.73
N GLY A 536 12.65 18.15 9.07
CA GLY A 536 13.70 19.04 8.55
C GLY A 536 15.14 18.61 8.90
N ASP A 537 15.30 17.60 9.77
CA ASP A 537 16.58 16.97 10.11
C ASP A 537 17.08 15.98 9.05
N GLY A 538 16.37 15.84 7.92
CA GLY A 538 16.71 14.91 6.84
C GLY A 538 16.28 13.47 7.12
N LYS A 539 15.45 13.24 8.15
CA LYS A 539 14.95 11.90 8.49
C LYS A 539 13.49 11.72 8.12
N VAL A 540 13.18 10.49 7.71
CA VAL A 540 11.81 9.98 7.61
C VAL A 540 11.61 8.94 8.70
N THR A 541 10.63 9.16 9.57
CA THR A 541 10.29 8.22 10.65
C THR A 541 8.95 7.53 10.37
N LEU A 542 8.85 6.26 10.72
CA LEU A 542 7.65 5.44 10.58
C LEU A 542 7.04 5.19 11.95
N TRP A 543 5.72 5.35 12.04
CA TRP A 543 4.98 5.33 13.28
C TRP A 543 3.80 4.39 13.20
N LYS A 544 3.50 3.70 14.29
CA LYS A 544 2.38 2.77 14.39
C LYS A 544 1.71 2.84 15.76
N GLU A 545 0.38 2.78 15.77
CA GLU A 545 -0.41 2.65 17.01
C GLU A 545 -0.34 1.20 17.53
N ASN A 546 0.01 1.04 18.80
CA ASN A 546 0.00 -0.25 19.48
C ASN A 546 -1.41 -0.59 20.02
N LEU A 547 -1.60 -1.78 20.60
CA LEU A 547 -2.90 -2.23 21.13
C LEU A 547 -3.45 -1.38 22.29
N LYS A 548 -2.59 -0.58 22.94
CA LYS A 548 -2.98 0.33 24.02
C LYS A 548 -3.36 1.73 23.52
N GLY A 549 -3.32 1.96 22.20
CA GLY A 549 -3.57 3.27 21.60
C GLY A 549 -2.38 4.23 21.69
N VAL A 550 -1.19 3.72 21.99
CA VAL A 550 0.04 4.52 22.06
C VAL A 550 0.78 4.42 20.74
N TRP A 551 1.26 5.55 20.22
CA TRP A 551 2.02 5.63 18.98
C TRP A 551 3.50 5.43 19.25
N GLU A 552 4.11 4.49 18.52
CA GLU A 552 5.51 4.13 18.65
C GLU A 552 6.22 4.27 17.31
N CYS A 553 7.46 4.76 17.34
CA CYS A 553 8.33 4.80 16.16
C CYS A 553 8.83 3.37 15.88
N VAL A 554 8.52 2.84 14.69
CA VAL A 554 8.86 1.48 14.29
C VAL A 554 10.10 1.40 13.38
N SER A 555 10.50 2.52 12.78
CA SER A 555 11.70 2.61 11.93
C SER A 555 12.07 4.06 11.65
N ASP A 556 13.37 4.32 11.52
CA ASP A 556 13.94 5.56 10.99
C ASP A 556 14.69 5.30 9.68
N LEU A 557 14.46 6.17 8.69
CA LEU A 557 15.13 6.17 7.41
C LEU A 557 15.89 7.49 7.29
N THR A 558 17.20 7.40 7.09
CA THR A 558 18.05 8.56 6.81
C THR A 558 18.18 8.76 5.31
N SER A 559 17.97 9.99 4.82
CA SER A 559 18.17 10.35 3.40
C SER A 559 19.61 10.19 2.94
#